data_AF-A0A2W4P506-F1
#
_entry.id   AF-A0A2W4P506-F1
#
_cell.length_a   1.000
_cell.length_b   1.000
_cell.length_c   1.000
_cell.angle_alpha   90.00
_cell.angle_beta   90.00
_cell.angle_gamma   90.00
#
_symmetry.space_group_name_H-M   'P 1'
#
loop_
_entity.id
_entity.type
_entity.pdbx_description
1 polymer ?
#
loop_
_entity_poly.entity_id
_entity_poly.type
_entity_poly.pdbx_seq_one_letter_code
_entity_poly.pdbx_strand_id
1 'polypeptide(L)'
;MNDATREYISRLKEPQLISAGSSLKFMAVARGDADLYPRYVPCMEWDSAAADVIVREVGLRTVNAETGEPLRYNKEDLMNPYFICGV
;
A
#
# COMPACT_ATOMS: atom_id res chain seq x y z
N MET A 1 -4.23 -12.64 5.59
CA MET A 1 -4.90 -11.33 5.72
C MET A 1 -5.33 -11.17 7.17
N ASN A 2 -5.05 -10.03 7.82
CA ASN A 2 -5.41 -9.78 9.22
C ASN A 2 -6.73 -9.01 9.36
N ASP A 3 -7.21 -8.83 10.59
CA ASP A 3 -8.52 -8.21 10.87
C ASP A 3 -8.60 -6.75 10.44
N ALA A 4 -7.56 -5.95 10.67
CA ALA A 4 -7.53 -4.56 10.23
C ALA A 4 -7.67 -4.42 8.70
N THR A 5 -7.02 -5.31 7.93
CA THR A 5 -7.20 -5.34 6.47
C THR A 5 -8.62 -5.74 6.09
N ARG A 6 -9.22 -6.71 6.78
CA ARG A 6 -10.63 -7.12 6.55
C ARG A 6 -11.59 -5.98 6.84
N GLU A 7 -11.37 -5.23 7.91
CA GLU A 7 -12.18 -4.08 8.30
C GLU A 7 -12.09 -2.94 7.27
N TYR A 8 -10.90 -2.68 6.73
CA TYR A 8 -10.78 -1.73 5.64
C TYR A 8 -11.58 -2.17 4.39
N ILE A 9 -11.44 -3.43 4.01
CA ILE A 9 -12.12 -4.00 2.83
C ILE A 9 -13.65 -3.96 2.99
N SER A 10 -14.19 -4.19 4.20
CA SER A 10 -15.64 -4.18 4.42
C SER A 10 -16.30 -2.81 4.21
N ARG A 11 -15.52 -1.74 4.18
CA ARG A 11 -15.98 -0.37 3.89
C ARG A 11 -16.06 -0.07 2.39
N LEU A 12 -15.49 -0.93 1.55
CA LEU A 12 -15.52 -0.79 0.09
C LEU A 12 -16.81 -1.38 -0.49
N LYS A 13 -17.28 -0.82 -1.60
CA LYS A 13 -18.45 -1.33 -2.31
C LYS A 13 -18.03 -2.48 -3.24
N GLU A 14 -18.50 -3.69 -2.95
CA GLU A 14 -18.31 -4.91 -3.77
C GLU A 14 -16.85 -5.15 -4.22
N PRO A 15 -15.89 -5.18 -3.29
CA PRO A 15 -14.47 -5.32 -3.65
C PRO A 15 -14.18 -6.70 -4.24
N GLN A 16 -13.41 -6.74 -5.32
CA GLN A 16 -12.80 -7.96 -5.82
C GLN A 16 -11.39 -8.11 -5.25
N LEU A 17 -11.08 -9.29 -4.73
CA LEU A 17 -9.78 -9.58 -4.12
C LEU A 17 -8.90 -10.37 -5.07
N ILE A 18 -7.71 -9.85 -5.34
CA ILE A 18 -6.66 -10.58 -6.04
C ILE A 18 -5.55 -10.99 -5.05
N SER A 19 -4.94 -12.14 -5.29
CA SER A 19 -3.80 -12.61 -4.50
C SER A 19 -2.50 -12.33 -5.24
N ALA A 20 -1.57 -11.66 -4.57
CA ALA A 20 -0.21 -11.44 -5.06
C ALA A 20 0.79 -11.54 -3.91
N GLY A 21 2.03 -11.93 -4.22
CA GLY A 21 3.12 -12.04 -3.26
C GLY A 21 3.85 -10.71 -3.04
N SER A 22 4.28 -10.46 -1.80
CA SER A 22 5.25 -9.41 -1.44
C SER A 22 5.06 -8.06 -2.17
N SER A 23 6.12 -7.51 -2.76
CA SER A 23 6.16 -6.24 -3.50
C SER A 23 5.43 -6.25 -4.84
N LEU A 24 5.04 -7.43 -5.37
CA LEU A 24 4.25 -7.51 -6.61
C LEU A 24 2.87 -6.87 -6.47
N LYS A 25 2.38 -6.68 -5.24
CA LYS A 25 1.12 -5.95 -4.98
C LYS A 25 1.18 -4.49 -5.41
N PHE A 26 2.33 -3.83 -5.22
CA PHE A 26 2.55 -2.48 -5.76
C PHE A 26 2.53 -2.50 -7.29
N MET A 27 3.09 -3.53 -7.91
CA MET A 27 3.09 -3.65 -9.38
C MET A 27 1.72 -3.93 -9.94
N ALA A 28 0.89 -4.70 -9.23
CA ALA A 28 -0.52 -4.90 -9.61
C ALA A 28 -1.26 -3.56 -9.64
N VAL A 29 -1.03 -2.69 -8.65
CA VAL A 29 -1.59 -1.33 -8.65
C VAL A 29 -1.01 -0.48 -9.78
N ALA A 30 0.31 -0.45 -9.92
CA ALA A 30 0.98 0.37 -10.93
C ALA A 30 0.63 -0.03 -12.39
N ARG A 31 0.26 -1.29 -12.63
CA ARG A 31 -0.19 -1.79 -13.94
C ARG A 31 -1.67 -1.58 -14.19
N GLY A 32 -2.45 -1.23 -13.17
CA GLY A 32 -3.92 -1.17 -13.24
C GLY A 32 -4.61 -2.53 -13.11
N ASP A 33 -3.90 -3.57 -12.66
CA ASP A 33 -4.49 -4.89 -12.36
C ASP A 33 -5.30 -4.85 -11.05
N ALA A 34 -5.06 -3.85 -10.19
CA ALA A 34 -5.77 -3.60 -8.94
C ALA A 34 -5.92 -2.10 -8.69
N ASP A 35 -7.05 -1.70 -8.10
CA ASP A 35 -7.26 -0.29 -7.74
C ASP A 35 -6.49 0.10 -6.47
N LEU A 36 -6.45 -0.79 -5.47
CA LEU A 36 -5.94 -0.48 -4.14
C LEU A 36 -5.12 -1.63 -3.55
N TYR A 37 -4.06 -1.25 -2.84
CA TYR A 37 -3.31 -2.14 -1.96
C TYR A 37 -3.24 -1.58 -0.54
N PRO A 38 -4.16 -1.99 0.36
CA PRO A 38 -4.07 -1.67 1.78
C PRO A 38 -3.08 -2.62 2.50
N ARG A 39 -2.16 -2.04 3.28
CA ARG A 39 -1.17 -2.76 4.08
C ARG A 39 -1.29 -2.39 5.55
N TYR A 40 -2.10 -3.18 6.28
CA TYR A 40 -2.25 -3.09 7.74
C TYR A 40 -1.39 -4.12 8.48
N VAL A 41 -0.18 -4.38 8.00
CA VAL A 41 0.77 -5.31 8.62
C VAL A 41 2.13 -4.63 8.66
N PRO A 42 2.89 -4.72 9.77
CA PRO A 42 4.22 -4.13 9.87
C PRO A 42 5.08 -4.41 8.63
N CYS A 43 5.81 -3.39 8.23
CA CYS A 43 6.61 -3.36 7.02
C CYS A 43 7.76 -2.39 7.25
N MET A 44 8.94 -2.69 6.74
CA MET A 44 10.07 -1.76 6.82
C MET A 44 10.11 -0.86 5.59
N GLU A 45 10.82 0.26 5.68
CA GLU A 45 11.03 1.18 4.55
C GLU A 45 11.53 0.47 3.29
N TRP A 46 12.52 -0.43 3.42
CA TRP A 46 13.12 -1.12 2.29
C TRP A 46 12.17 -2.06 1.55
N ASP A 47 11.08 -2.49 2.18
CA ASP A 47 10.07 -3.35 1.54
C ASP A 47 9.16 -2.55 0.58
N SER A 48 9.05 -1.23 0.75
CA SER A 48 8.17 -0.37 -0.03
C SER A 48 8.91 0.67 -0.87
N ALA A 49 10.07 1.17 -0.44
CA ALA A 49 10.75 2.32 -1.04
C ALA A 49 10.94 2.21 -2.56
N ALA A 50 11.48 1.08 -3.04
CA ALA A 50 11.71 0.89 -4.47
C ALA A 50 10.40 0.81 -5.28
N ALA A 51 9.37 0.16 -4.72
CA ALA A 51 8.09 0.00 -5.39
C ALA A 51 7.26 1.29 -5.38
N ASP A 52 7.37 2.09 -4.32
CA ASP A 52 6.68 3.38 -4.20
C ASP A 52 7.19 4.40 -5.22
N VAL A 53 8.48 4.36 -5.59
CA VAL A 53 9.00 5.16 -6.70
C VAL A 53 8.23 4.85 -7.99
N ILE A 54 8.09 3.56 -8.34
CA ILE A 54 7.38 3.14 -9.55
C ILE A 54 5.91 3.59 -9.52
N VAL A 55 5.25 3.44 -8.37
CA VAL A 55 3.86 3.89 -8.16
C VAL A 55 3.72 5.39 -8.39
N ARG A 56 4.66 6.20 -7.88
CA ARG A 56 4.68 7.66 -8.09
C ARG A 56 4.92 8.05 -9.54
N GLU A 57 5.82 7.35 -10.25
CA GLU A 57 6.11 7.61 -11.66
C GLU A 57 4.91 7.35 -12.58
N VAL A 58 4.01 6.44 -12.20
CA VAL A 58 2.73 6.22 -12.93
C VAL A 58 1.60 7.15 -12.46
N GLY A 59 1.90 8.14 -11.62
CA GLY A 59 0.94 9.17 -11.18
C GLY A 59 0.06 8.76 -9.99
N LEU A 60 0.37 7.65 -9.32
CA LEU A 60 -0.34 7.17 -8.13
C LEU A 60 0.45 7.48 -6.87
N ARG A 61 -0.17 7.34 -5.69
CA ARG A 61 0.50 7.58 -4.41
C ARG A 61 0.34 6.41 -3.46
N THR A 62 1.36 6.25 -2.61
CA THR A 62 1.26 5.48 -1.37
C THR A 62 1.19 6.43 -0.19
N VAL A 63 0.12 6.34 0.57
CA VAL A 63 -0.18 7.24 1.69
C VAL A 63 -0.28 6.48 3.00
N ASN A 64 0.06 7.15 4.10
CA ASN A 64 -0.21 6.68 5.44
C ASN A 64 -1.73 6.47 5.61
N ALA A 65 -2.14 5.29 6.08
CA ALA A 65 -3.53 4.89 6.18
C ALA A 65 -4.35 5.67 7.21
N GLU A 66 -3.68 6.32 8.18
CA GLU A 66 -4.33 7.13 9.21
C GLU A 66 -4.37 8.61 8.83
N THR A 67 -3.25 9.15 8.33
CA THR A 67 -3.12 10.59 8.08
C THR A 67 -3.44 10.99 6.65
N GLY A 68 -3.43 10.05 5.70
CA GLY A 68 -3.57 10.36 4.27
C GLY A 68 -2.34 11.04 3.65
N GLU A 69 -1.30 11.30 4.44
CA GLU A 69 -0.07 11.94 3.98
C GLU A 69 0.82 10.96 3.20
N PRO A 70 1.61 11.41 2.21
CA PRO A 70 2.55 10.55 1.50
C PRO A 70 3.51 9.81 2.43
N LEU A 71 3.84 8.56 2.11
CA LEU A 71 4.88 7.84 2.82
C LEU A 71 6.22 8.57 2.76
N ARG A 72 6.88 8.62 3.91
CA ARG A 72 8.21 9.21 4.09
C ARG A 72 9.23 8.12 4.41
N TYR A 73 10.43 8.32 3.87
CA TYR A 73 11.57 7.43 3.97
C TYR A 73 12.75 8.14 4.63
N ASN A 74 13.78 7.39 5.01
CA ASN A 74 14.93 7.83 5.78
C ASN A 74 14.53 8.35 7.19
N LYS A 75 13.57 7.67 7.82
CA LYS A 75 13.17 7.93 9.20
C LYS A 75 14.20 7.32 10.17
N GLU A 76 14.25 7.84 11.40
CA GLU A 76 15.06 7.25 12.48
C GLU A 76 14.56 5.83 12.83
N ASP A 77 13.24 5.68 12.95
CA ASP A 77 12.58 4.38 12.97
C ASP A 77 12.17 3.98 11.54
N LEU A 78 12.80 2.93 11.02
CA LEU A 78 12.59 2.42 9.67
C LEU A 78 11.29 1.62 9.52
N MET A 79 10.50 1.45 10.60
CA MET A 79 9.16 0.90 10.50
C MET A 79 8.25 1.86 9.73
N ASN A 80 7.56 1.35 8.72
CA ASN A 80 6.51 2.11 8.05
C ASN A 80 5.23 2.11 8.89
N PRO A 81 4.46 3.22 8.84
CA PRO A 81 3.07 3.16 9.27
C PRO A 81 2.28 2.20 8.37
N TYR A 82 1.06 1.87 8.76
CA TYR A 82 0.11 1.26 7.83
C TYR A 82 -0.12 2.21 6.66
N PHE A 83 -0.30 1.65 5.47
CA PHE A 83 -0.40 2.45 4.25
C PHE A 83 -1.44 1.92 3.28
N ILE A 84 -1.86 2.79 2.37
CA ILE A 84 -2.71 2.47 1.23
C ILE A 84 -1.98 2.94 -0.02
N CYS A 85 -1.76 2.02 -0.96
CA CYS A 85 -1.18 2.30 -2.28
C CYS A 85 -2.30 2.35 -3.34
N GLY A 86 -2.24 3.34 -4.24
CA GLY A 86 -3.18 3.50 -5.37
C GLY A 86 -4.09 4.73 -5.28
N VAL A 87 -3.68 5.80 -4.59
CA VAL A 87 -4.50 7.00 -4.31
C VAL A 87 -4.05 8.23 -5.09
#